data_AF-A0A9Q7TRV9-F1
#
_entry.id   AF-A0A9Q7TRV9-F1
#
_cell.length_a   1.000
_cell.length_b   1.000
_cell.length_c   1.000
_cell.angle_alpha   90.00
_cell.angle_beta   90.00
_cell.angle_gamma   90.00
#
_symmetry.space_group_name_H-M   'P 1'
#
loop_
_entity.id
_entity.type
_entity.pdbx_description
1 polymer ?
#
loop_
_entity_poly.entity_id
_entity_poly.type
_entity_poly.pdbx_seq_one_letter_code
_entity_poly.pdbx_strand_id
1 'polypeptide(L)'
;MKECFSRSHALLGLLALTLLASLFRGAGAYEEPEEAINRRLLAELRTFREQYRRTFMYNLAKHPLPIRAGTIGEYPKGITDRANHLLQYGYRQERPITEAEDVVKKLKAIDAHAKALVLGPFHPRLVEAQSYTIRRKHFGTFSGLAKWIADNFEELVRMEDGGMTASRLQRYQNICNLAELATDIPHR
;
A
#
# COMPACT_ATOMS: atom_id res chain seq x y z
N MET A 1 76.35 -2.17 -14.38
CA MET A 1 75.41 -3.07 -15.08
C MET A 1 74.29 -3.65 -14.20
N LYS A 2 74.49 -3.90 -12.89
CA LYS A 2 73.44 -4.45 -12.01
C LYS A 2 72.25 -3.53 -11.74
N GLU A 3 72.46 -2.20 -11.64
CA GLU A 3 71.37 -1.25 -11.32
C GLU A 3 70.37 -1.04 -12.47
N CYS A 4 70.83 -1.15 -13.72
CA CYS A 4 69.97 -0.99 -14.90
C CYS A 4 69.01 -2.17 -15.08
N PHE A 5 69.42 -3.37 -14.62
CA PHE A 5 68.62 -4.59 -14.67
C PHE A 5 67.51 -4.59 -13.60
N SER A 6 67.77 -4.04 -12.41
CA SER A 6 66.78 -3.95 -11.34
C SER A 6 65.66 -2.94 -11.65
N ARG A 7 66.00 -1.80 -12.28
CA ARG A 7 65.03 -0.78 -12.68
C ARG A 7 64.07 -1.26 -13.78
N SER A 8 64.56 -2.03 -14.75
CA SER A 8 63.71 -2.58 -15.81
C SER A 8 62.75 -3.66 -15.31
N HIS A 9 63.14 -4.46 -14.31
CA HIS A 9 62.24 -5.45 -13.67
C HIS A 9 61.16 -4.78 -12.83
N ALA A 10 61.50 -3.72 -12.09
CA ALA A 10 60.53 -2.94 -11.33
C ALA A 10 59.49 -2.26 -12.24
N LEU A 11 59.94 -1.70 -13.38
CA LEU A 11 59.07 -1.09 -14.38
C LEU A 11 58.16 -2.12 -15.08
N LEU A 12 58.69 -3.30 -15.41
CA LEU A 12 57.90 -4.40 -15.99
C LEU A 12 56.87 -4.94 -14.98
N GLY A 13 57.22 -5.06 -13.70
CA GLY A 13 56.30 -5.45 -12.64
C GLY A 13 55.16 -4.45 -12.45
N LEU A 14 55.46 -3.15 -12.48
CA LEU A 14 54.46 -2.08 -12.41
C LEU A 14 53.55 -2.07 -13.64
N LEU A 15 54.11 -2.24 -14.83
CA LEU A 15 53.34 -2.37 -16.07
C LEU A 15 52.41 -3.60 -16.04
N ALA A 16 52.90 -4.74 -15.59
CA ALA A 16 52.10 -5.96 -15.42
C ALA A 16 50.97 -5.76 -14.41
N LEU A 17 51.22 -5.06 -13.29
CA LEU A 17 50.21 -4.71 -12.29
C LEU A 17 49.15 -3.75 -12.84
N THR A 18 49.54 -2.75 -13.64
CA THR A 18 48.58 -1.85 -14.30
C THR A 18 47.76 -2.55 -15.36
N LEU A 19 48.35 -3.49 -16.11
CA LEU A 19 47.65 -4.35 -17.07
C LEU A 19 46.66 -5.27 -16.37
N LEU A 20 47.06 -5.93 -15.28
CA LEU A 20 46.17 -6.74 -14.45
C LEU A 20 45.04 -5.90 -13.85
N ALA A 21 45.34 -4.74 -13.28
CA ALA A 21 44.33 -3.82 -12.75
C ALA A 21 43.34 -3.36 -13.84
N SER A 22 43.81 -3.13 -15.07
CA SER A 22 42.95 -2.77 -16.20
C SER A 22 42.06 -3.93 -16.66
N LEU A 23 42.55 -5.17 -16.59
CA LEU A 23 41.76 -6.38 -16.89
C LEU A 23 40.68 -6.62 -15.83
N PHE A 24 40.98 -6.39 -14.55
CA PHE A 24 39.98 -6.45 -13.47
C PHE A 24 38.96 -5.31 -13.53
N ARG A 25 39.34 -4.13 -14.05
CA ARG A 25 38.42 -2.99 -14.24
C ARG A 25 37.54 -3.11 -15.49
N GLY A 26 37.99 -3.91 -16.48
CA GLY A 26 37.30 -4.17 -17.74
C GLY A 26 36.32 -5.34 -17.70
N ALA A 27 36.37 -6.18 -16.66
CA ALA A 27 35.30 -7.13 -16.34
C ALA A 27 34.11 -6.38 -15.72
N GLY A 28 33.52 -5.46 -16.49
CA GLY A 28 32.16 -5.01 -16.21
C GLY A 28 31.30 -6.26 -16.25
N ALA A 29 30.89 -6.75 -15.09
CA ALA A 29 29.95 -7.86 -14.98
C ALA A 29 28.74 -7.48 -15.83
N TYR A 30 28.63 -8.08 -17.01
CA TYR A 30 27.46 -7.94 -17.86
C TYR A 30 26.31 -8.51 -17.06
N GLU A 31 25.54 -7.61 -16.48
CA GLU A 31 24.31 -7.99 -15.83
C GLU A 31 23.30 -8.29 -16.92
N GLU A 32 22.73 -9.49 -16.87
CA GLU A 32 21.69 -9.85 -17.81
C GLU A 32 20.52 -8.86 -17.67
N PRO A 33 19.91 -8.39 -18.77
CA PRO A 33 18.81 -7.44 -18.72
C PRO A 33 17.67 -7.84 -17.75
N GLU A 34 17.42 -9.15 -17.61
CA GLU A 34 16.45 -9.69 -16.65
C GLU A 34 16.84 -9.50 -15.19
N GLU A 35 18.13 -9.61 -14.85
CA GLU A 35 18.63 -9.34 -13.49
C GLU A 35 18.45 -7.85 -13.15
N ALA A 36 18.72 -6.95 -14.09
CA ALA A 36 18.54 -5.52 -13.90
C ALA A 36 17.07 -5.15 -13.65
N ILE A 37 16.14 -5.74 -14.43
CA ILE A 37 14.70 -5.58 -14.24
C ILE A 37 14.27 -6.11 -12.87
N ASN A 38 14.75 -7.30 -12.48
CA ASN A 38 14.43 -7.90 -11.19
C ASN A 38 14.91 -7.07 -10.01
N ARG A 39 16.14 -6.53 -10.06
CA ARG A 39 16.66 -5.66 -9.00
C ARG A 39 15.85 -4.37 -8.88
N ARG A 40 15.48 -3.76 -10.00
CA ARG A 40 14.61 -2.57 -9.99
C ARG A 40 13.26 -2.87 -9.37
N LEU A 41 12.62 -3.97 -9.76
CA LEU A 41 11.33 -4.39 -9.19
C LEU A 41 11.44 -4.63 -7.68
N LEU A 42 12.50 -5.29 -7.21
CA LEU A 42 12.74 -5.52 -5.79
C LEU A 42 12.92 -4.21 -5.01
N ALA A 43 13.60 -3.22 -5.61
CA ALA A 43 13.74 -1.90 -5.02
C ALA A 43 12.39 -1.17 -4.92
N GLU A 44 11.59 -1.19 -5.98
CA GLU A 44 10.25 -0.59 -5.99
C GLU A 44 9.31 -1.27 -4.97
N LEU A 45 9.34 -2.61 -4.87
CA LEU A 45 8.58 -3.36 -3.86
C LEU A 45 9.02 -3.02 -2.43
N ARG A 46 10.32 -2.82 -2.21
CA ARG A 46 10.82 -2.39 -0.90
C ARG A 46 10.28 -1.00 -0.54
N THR A 47 10.34 -0.05 -1.47
CA THR A 47 9.80 1.30 -1.29
C THR A 47 8.30 1.26 -0.99
N PHE A 48 7.53 0.48 -1.76
CA PHE A 48 6.11 0.26 -1.50
C PHE A 48 5.88 -0.29 -0.08
N ARG A 49 6.57 -1.36 0.32
CA ARG A 49 6.41 -1.99 1.65
C ARG A 49 6.69 -1.01 2.78
N GLU A 50 7.74 -0.20 2.64
CA GLU A 50 8.10 0.82 3.63
C GLU A 50 7.02 1.91 3.72
N GLN A 51 6.55 2.44 2.59
CA GLN A 51 5.47 3.43 2.54
C GLN A 51 4.18 2.87 3.12
N TYR A 52 3.76 1.69 2.69
CA TYR A 52 2.53 1.04 3.14
C TYR A 52 2.53 0.81 4.65
N ARG A 53 3.66 0.35 5.23
CA ARG A 53 3.80 0.18 6.69
C ARG A 53 3.77 1.51 7.44
N ARG A 54 4.35 2.58 6.89
CA ARG A 54 4.30 3.93 7.49
C ARG A 54 2.89 4.52 7.50
N THR A 55 2.13 4.28 6.43
CA THR A 55 0.74 4.74 6.29
C THR A 55 -0.25 3.85 7.07
N PHE A 56 0.17 2.66 7.49
CA PHE A 56 -0.70 1.73 8.20
C PHE A 56 -1.18 2.30 9.53
N MET A 57 -2.49 2.54 9.63
CA MET A 57 -3.09 3.28 10.75
C MET A 57 -3.17 2.52 12.08
N TYR A 58 -2.98 1.19 12.06
CA TYR A 58 -3.05 0.37 13.28
C TYR A 58 -1.64 0.06 13.80
N ASN A 59 -1.52 -0.04 15.12
CA ASN A 59 -0.24 -0.37 15.73
C ASN A 59 0.17 -1.81 15.40
N LEU A 60 1.21 -1.96 14.57
CA LEU A 60 1.76 -3.26 14.17
C LEU A 60 2.38 -4.06 15.32
N ALA A 61 2.82 -3.42 16.41
CA ALA A 61 3.26 -4.13 17.61
C ALA A 61 2.08 -4.83 18.32
N LYS A 62 0.87 -4.25 18.25
CA LYS A 62 -0.36 -4.86 18.77
C LYS A 62 -0.98 -5.85 17.79
N HIS A 63 -0.70 -5.68 16.50
CA HIS A 63 -1.21 -6.51 15.41
C HIS A 63 -0.07 -6.96 14.49
N PRO A 64 0.86 -7.82 14.96
CA PRO A 64 2.05 -8.21 14.17
C PRO A 64 1.72 -9.18 13.03
N LEU A 65 0.56 -9.83 13.13
CA LEU A 65 0.06 -10.83 12.19
C LEU A 65 -1.36 -10.48 11.77
N PRO A 66 -1.74 -10.86 10.53
CA PRO A 66 -3.10 -10.67 10.06
C PRO A 66 -4.08 -11.51 10.90
N ILE A 67 -5.22 -10.93 11.27
CA ILE A 67 -6.28 -11.61 12.02
C ILE A 67 -6.92 -12.74 11.19
N ARG A 68 -6.95 -12.57 9.86
CA ARG A 68 -7.34 -13.61 8.90
C ARG A 68 -6.19 -13.86 7.96
N ALA A 69 -5.60 -15.04 8.05
CA ALA A 69 -4.57 -15.47 7.12
C ALA A 69 -5.22 -15.85 5.78
N GLY A 70 -4.83 -15.18 4.69
CA GLY A 70 -5.20 -15.59 3.34
C GLY A 70 -5.59 -14.46 2.41
N THR A 71 -5.59 -14.79 1.12
CA THR A 71 -6.14 -13.97 0.04
C THR A 71 -7.64 -14.17 -0.04
N ILE A 72 -8.40 -13.09 -0.26
CA ILE A 72 -9.84 -13.20 -0.50
C ILE A 72 -10.10 -13.37 -2.00
N GLY A 73 -10.95 -14.34 -2.35
CA GLY A 73 -11.36 -14.57 -3.74
C GLY A 73 -12.39 -13.53 -4.21
N GLU A 74 -13.24 -13.06 -3.30
CA GLU A 74 -14.25 -12.03 -3.55
C GLU A 74 -14.20 -10.93 -2.50
N TYR A 75 -14.47 -9.70 -2.93
CA TYR A 75 -14.55 -8.58 -2.00
C TYR A 75 -15.86 -8.70 -1.19
N PRO A 76 -15.82 -8.56 0.16
CA PRO A 76 -16.99 -8.91 0.98
C PRO A 76 -18.24 -8.12 0.59
N LYS A 77 -19.31 -8.85 0.24
CA LYS A 77 -20.62 -8.25 -0.08
C LYS A 77 -21.15 -7.42 1.08
N GLY A 78 -20.97 -7.89 2.32
CA GLY A 78 -21.44 -7.18 3.51
C GLY A 78 -20.95 -5.73 3.68
N ILE A 79 -19.73 -5.39 3.22
CA ILE A 79 -19.28 -3.98 3.21
C ILE A 79 -19.74 -3.25 1.95
N THR A 80 -19.73 -3.94 0.80
CA THR A 80 -20.11 -3.37 -0.50
C THR A 80 -21.59 -2.99 -0.54
N ASP A 81 -22.47 -3.89 -0.12
CA ASP A 81 -23.92 -3.69 -0.10
C ASP A 81 -24.30 -2.56 0.85
N ARG A 82 -23.64 -2.47 2.02
CA ARG A 82 -23.86 -1.39 2.99
C ARG A 82 -23.34 -0.05 2.48
N ALA A 83 -22.16 -0.03 1.87
CA ALA A 83 -21.62 1.17 1.24
C ALA A 83 -22.54 1.64 0.11
N ASN A 84 -22.92 0.75 -0.81
CA ASN A 84 -23.86 1.04 -1.89
C ASN A 84 -25.20 1.56 -1.37
N HIS A 85 -25.72 0.95 -0.30
CA HIS A 85 -26.94 1.41 0.34
C HIS A 85 -26.78 2.82 0.91
N LEU A 86 -25.68 3.13 1.61
CA LEU A 86 -25.41 4.49 2.08
C LEU A 86 -25.27 5.48 0.93
N LEU A 87 -24.62 5.10 -0.17
CA LEU A 87 -24.48 5.93 -1.37
C LEU A 87 -25.83 6.23 -2.06
N GLN A 88 -26.91 5.51 -1.73
CA GLN A 88 -28.27 5.86 -2.19
C GLN A 88 -28.87 7.02 -1.39
N TYR A 89 -28.37 7.28 -0.18
CA TYR A 89 -28.70 8.50 0.57
C TYR A 89 -27.76 9.60 0.11
N GLY A 90 -28.25 10.82 -0.12
CA GLY A 90 -27.37 11.97 -0.39
C GLY A 90 -26.47 11.85 -1.64
N TYR A 91 -27.06 11.92 -2.83
CA TYR A 91 -26.74 12.83 -3.95
C TYR A 91 -27.84 12.61 -5.01
N ARG A 92 -28.59 13.67 -5.38
CA ARG A 92 -29.67 13.67 -6.40
C ARG A 92 -30.94 12.84 -6.16
N GLN A 93 -31.25 12.36 -4.95
CA GLN A 93 -32.54 11.69 -4.70
C GLN A 93 -33.33 12.26 -3.53
N GLU A 94 -34.64 12.32 -3.76
CA GLU A 94 -35.76 12.88 -2.99
C GLU A 94 -36.00 12.20 -1.62
N ARG A 95 -35.01 11.49 -1.06
CA ARG A 95 -35.13 10.80 0.23
C ARG A 95 -34.27 11.50 1.27
N PRO A 96 -34.88 12.29 2.18
CA PRO A 96 -34.16 12.79 3.34
C PRO A 96 -33.65 11.60 4.15
N ILE A 97 -32.55 11.81 4.89
CA ILE A 97 -32.08 10.83 5.87
C ILE A 97 -33.03 10.88 7.07
N THR A 98 -34.23 10.34 6.90
CA THR A 98 -35.27 10.30 7.93
C THR A 98 -35.04 9.18 8.96
N GLU A 99 -34.07 8.28 8.68
CA GLU A 99 -33.71 7.13 9.51
C GLU A 99 -32.29 7.26 10.04
N ALA A 100 -32.03 8.32 10.81
CA ALA A 100 -30.73 8.61 11.43
C ALA A 100 -30.13 7.37 12.15
N GLU A 101 -30.96 6.61 12.87
CA GLU A 101 -30.54 5.38 13.55
C GLU A 101 -30.05 4.30 12.58
N ASP A 102 -30.70 4.14 11.42
CA ASP A 102 -30.33 3.13 10.42
C ASP A 102 -29.00 3.49 9.73
N VAL A 103 -28.80 4.77 9.41
CA VAL A 103 -27.53 5.28 8.86
C VAL A 103 -26.39 5.08 9.85
N VAL A 104 -26.54 5.52 11.11
CA VAL A 104 -25.51 5.38 12.14
C VAL A 104 -25.21 3.90 12.43
N LYS A 105 -26.23 3.05 12.49
CA LYS A 105 -26.07 1.59 12.67
C LYS A 105 -25.30 0.96 11.52
N LYS A 106 -25.58 1.36 10.27
CA LYS A 106 -24.83 0.88 9.09
C LYS A 106 -23.38 1.35 9.12
N LEU A 107 -23.13 2.61 9.42
CA LEU A 107 -21.78 3.16 9.54
C LEU A 107 -20.94 2.40 10.60
N LYS A 108 -21.53 2.11 11.77
CA LYS A 108 -20.89 1.27 12.80
C LYS A 108 -20.58 -0.15 12.30
N ALA A 109 -21.49 -0.77 11.54
CA ALA A 109 -21.24 -2.07 10.94
C ALA A 109 -20.10 -2.02 9.92
N ILE A 110 -20.05 -0.97 9.09
CA ILE A 110 -18.97 -0.75 8.13
C ILE A 110 -17.63 -0.59 8.85
N ASP A 111 -17.55 0.14 9.97
CA ASP A 111 -16.30 0.25 10.75
C ASP A 111 -15.75 -1.09 11.21
N ALA A 112 -16.62 -1.96 11.71
CA ALA A 112 -16.22 -3.29 12.17
C ALA A 112 -15.66 -4.12 11.00
N HIS A 113 -16.32 -4.09 9.84
CA HIS A 113 -15.85 -4.76 8.64
C HIS A 113 -14.56 -4.15 8.08
N ALA A 114 -14.46 -2.82 8.08
CA ALA A 114 -13.30 -2.07 7.64
C ALA A 114 -12.06 -2.45 8.47
N LYS A 115 -12.19 -2.44 9.80
CA LYS A 115 -11.13 -2.87 10.71
C LYS A 115 -10.71 -4.31 10.44
N ALA A 116 -11.67 -5.23 10.27
CA ALA A 116 -11.37 -6.63 9.99
C ALA A 116 -10.64 -6.82 8.64
N LEU A 117 -10.98 -6.03 7.64
CA LEU A 117 -10.31 -6.04 6.33
C LEU A 117 -8.86 -5.53 6.42
N VAL A 118 -8.66 -4.38 7.06
CA VAL A 118 -7.34 -3.74 7.20
C VAL A 118 -6.40 -4.57 8.08
N LEU A 119 -6.91 -5.15 9.17
CA LEU A 119 -6.14 -6.04 10.05
C LEU A 119 -6.01 -7.48 9.51
N GLY A 120 -6.65 -7.81 8.39
CA GLY A 120 -6.66 -9.15 7.80
C GLY A 120 -6.09 -9.12 6.37
N PRO A 121 -6.92 -9.28 5.32
CA PRO A 121 -6.46 -9.34 3.93
C PRO A 121 -5.60 -8.15 3.48
N PHE A 122 -5.84 -6.94 4.00
CA PHE A 122 -5.10 -5.72 3.66
C PHE A 122 -4.01 -5.37 4.69
N HIS A 123 -3.65 -6.32 5.55
CA HIS A 123 -2.50 -6.17 6.44
C HIS A 123 -1.20 -6.06 5.62
N PRO A 124 -0.16 -5.33 6.09
CA PRO A 124 1.09 -5.15 5.34
C PRO A 124 1.84 -6.44 4.99
N ARG A 125 1.46 -7.57 5.59
CA ARG A 125 2.02 -8.89 5.27
C ARG A 125 1.25 -9.66 4.19
N LEU A 126 0.03 -9.22 3.85
CA LEU A 126 -0.87 -9.93 2.94
C LEU A 126 -1.36 -9.09 1.75
N VAL A 127 -1.26 -7.76 1.81
CA VAL A 127 -1.79 -6.87 0.76
C VAL A 127 -1.23 -7.17 -0.63
N GLU A 128 0.05 -7.53 -0.71
CA GLU A 128 0.72 -7.89 -1.98
C GLU A 128 0.11 -9.13 -2.63
N ALA A 129 -0.38 -10.08 -1.83
CA ALA A 129 -0.98 -11.31 -2.31
C ALA A 129 -2.43 -11.12 -2.79
N GLN A 130 -3.10 -10.02 -2.42
CA GLN A 130 -4.47 -9.76 -2.89
C GLN A 130 -4.46 -9.47 -4.39
N SER A 131 -5.48 -9.91 -5.13
CA SER A 131 -5.54 -9.60 -6.57
C SER A 131 -5.75 -8.11 -6.81
N TYR A 132 -5.30 -7.61 -7.98
CA TYR A 132 -5.53 -6.22 -8.38
C TYR A 132 -7.01 -5.83 -8.31
N THR A 133 -7.91 -6.70 -8.77
CA THR A 133 -9.36 -6.51 -8.71
C THR A 133 -9.86 -6.29 -7.28
N ILE A 134 -9.36 -7.08 -6.32
CA ILE A 134 -9.72 -6.94 -4.91
C ILE A 134 -9.20 -5.62 -4.33
N ARG A 135 -7.95 -5.25 -4.64
CA ARG A 135 -7.35 -3.97 -4.19
C ARG A 135 -8.10 -2.77 -4.75
N ARG A 136 -8.46 -2.80 -6.03
CA ARG A 136 -9.27 -1.76 -6.69
C ARG A 136 -10.67 -1.63 -6.09
N LYS A 137 -11.36 -2.74 -5.81
CA LYS A 137 -12.66 -2.70 -5.13
C LYS A 137 -12.57 -2.11 -3.73
N HIS A 138 -11.51 -2.45 -2.99
CA HIS A 138 -11.25 -1.88 -1.67
C HIS A 138 -11.06 -0.37 -1.74
N PHE A 139 -10.19 0.11 -2.63
CA PHE A 139 -9.99 1.54 -2.87
C PHE A 139 -11.30 2.25 -3.26
N GLY A 140 -12.02 1.73 -4.25
CA GLY A 140 -13.28 2.33 -4.71
C GLY A 140 -14.34 2.42 -3.62
N THR A 141 -14.44 1.41 -2.77
CA THR A 141 -15.40 1.40 -1.64
C THR A 141 -15.07 2.49 -0.63
N PHE A 142 -13.82 2.59 -0.19
CA PHE A 142 -13.45 3.56 0.84
C PHE A 142 -13.31 4.99 0.30
N SER A 143 -12.97 5.17 -0.97
CA SER A 143 -13.04 6.46 -1.66
C SER A 143 -14.50 6.95 -1.71
N GLY A 144 -15.43 6.10 -2.13
CA GLY A 144 -16.85 6.42 -2.16
C GLY A 144 -17.42 6.76 -0.78
N LEU A 145 -17.09 5.95 0.24
CA LEU A 145 -17.52 6.20 1.62
C LEU A 145 -16.94 7.49 2.21
N ALA A 146 -15.65 7.76 2.01
CA ALA A 146 -15.01 8.98 2.50
C ALA A 146 -15.64 10.22 1.86
N LYS A 147 -15.85 10.18 0.54
CA LYS A 147 -16.56 11.25 -0.18
C LYS A 147 -17.99 11.43 0.34
N TRP A 148 -18.72 10.34 0.52
CA TRP A 148 -20.10 10.40 1.00
C TRP A 148 -20.21 11.03 2.40
N ILE A 149 -19.33 10.67 3.33
CA ILE A 149 -19.30 11.30 4.66
C ILE A 149 -18.95 12.78 4.56
N ALA A 150 -17.99 13.15 3.71
CA ALA A 150 -17.63 14.54 3.53
C ALA A 150 -18.79 15.37 2.95
N ASP A 151 -19.48 14.83 1.94
CA ASP A 151 -20.62 15.48 1.28
C ASP A 151 -21.86 15.60 2.22
N ASN A 152 -22.00 14.70 3.20
CA ASN A 152 -23.12 14.66 4.15
C ASN A 152 -22.70 15.02 5.59
N PHE A 153 -21.56 15.69 5.76
CA PHE A 153 -20.92 15.84 7.07
C PHE A 153 -21.83 16.54 8.09
N GLU A 154 -22.39 17.70 7.73
CA GLU A 154 -23.26 18.47 8.64
C GLU A 154 -24.48 17.69 9.11
N GLU A 155 -25.06 16.89 8.21
CA GLU A 155 -26.24 16.09 8.52
C GLU A 155 -25.89 14.92 9.43
N LEU A 156 -24.73 14.28 9.21
CA LEU A 156 -24.20 13.26 10.12
C LEU A 156 -23.88 13.83 11.51
N VAL A 157 -23.35 15.06 11.60
CA VAL A 157 -23.13 15.74 12.89
C VAL A 157 -24.44 15.97 13.66
N ARG A 158 -25.58 16.12 12.97
CA ARG A 158 -26.89 16.21 13.63
C ARG A 158 -27.40 14.86 14.14
N MET A 159 -26.97 13.75 13.53
CA MET A 159 -27.43 12.38 13.86
C MET A 159 -26.56 11.69 14.89
N GLU A 160 -25.25 11.88 14.80
CA GLU A 160 -24.28 11.43 15.79
C GLU A 160 -23.63 12.64 16.48
N ASP A 161 -22.38 12.50 16.90
CA ASP A 161 -21.60 13.59 17.48
C ASP A 161 -20.57 14.11 16.47
N GLY A 162 -20.23 15.40 16.54
CA GLY A 162 -19.26 16.04 15.63
C GLY A 162 -17.88 15.37 15.68
N GLY A 163 -17.42 15.00 16.87
CA GLY A 163 -16.16 14.28 17.05
C GLY A 163 -16.20 12.87 16.47
N MET A 164 -17.33 12.16 16.60
CA MET A 164 -17.52 10.83 16.00
C MET A 164 -17.51 10.89 14.47
N THR A 165 -18.23 11.85 13.89
CA THR A 165 -18.29 12.04 12.43
C THR A 165 -16.90 12.35 11.86
N ALA A 166 -16.16 13.28 12.49
CA ALA A 166 -14.80 13.64 12.10
C ALA A 166 -13.83 12.45 12.21
N SER A 167 -13.89 11.70 13.33
CA SER A 167 -13.07 10.50 13.55
C SER A 167 -13.33 9.44 12.49
N ARG A 168 -14.59 9.26 12.09
CA ARG A 168 -15.00 8.31 11.05
C ARG A 168 -14.49 8.74 9.67
N LEU A 169 -14.67 10.01 9.29
CA LEU A 169 -14.15 10.56 8.05
C LEU A 169 -12.65 10.34 7.94
N GLN A 170 -11.89 10.74 8.97
CA GLN A 170 -10.44 10.55 9.02
C GLN A 170 -10.05 9.08 8.88
N ARG A 171 -10.78 8.17 9.53
CA ARG A 171 -10.52 6.72 9.43
C ARG A 171 -10.71 6.23 8.00
N TYR A 172 -11.79 6.61 7.32
CA TYR A 172 -12.05 6.17 5.95
C TYR A 172 -11.08 6.79 4.95
N GLN A 173 -10.65 8.03 5.16
CA GLN A 173 -9.57 8.66 4.40
C GLN A 173 -8.24 7.90 4.59
N ASN A 174 -7.90 7.53 5.82
CA ASN A 174 -6.69 6.73 6.08
C ASN A 174 -6.74 5.37 5.37
N ILE A 175 -7.92 4.72 5.33
CA ILE A 175 -8.10 3.45 4.60
C ILE A 175 -8.02 3.68 3.09
N CYS A 176 -8.61 4.75 2.58
CA CYS A 176 -8.54 5.14 1.17
C CYS A 176 -7.08 5.35 0.73
N ASN A 177 -6.31 6.15 1.47
CA ASN A 177 -4.90 6.42 1.16
C ASN A 177 -4.06 5.13 1.19
N LEU A 178 -4.31 4.25 2.16
CA LEU A 178 -3.65 2.95 2.23
C LEU A 178 -4.02 2.06 1.03
N ALA A 179 -5.30 2.05 0.65
CA ALA A 179 -5.80 1.26 -0.48
C ALA A 179 -5.30 1.78 -1.83
N GLU A 180 -5.10 3.09 -1.97
CA GLU A 180 -4.48 3.72 -3.14
C GLU A 180 -3.03 3.25 -3.33
N LEU A 181 -2.21 3.27 -2.27
CA LEU A 181 -0.86 2.70 -2.32
C LEU A 181 -0.89 1.23 -2.78
N ALA A 182 -1.89 0.46 -2.35
CA ALA A 182 -2.04 -0.94 -2.73
C ALA A 182 -2.42 -1.13 -4.21
N THR A 183 -3.04 -0.14 -4.87
CA THR A 183 -3.35 -0.26 -6.31
C THR A 183 -2.12 -0.10 -7.18
N ASP A 184 -1.06 0.53 -6.67
CA ASP A 184 0.18 0.85 -7.38
C ASP A 184 1.32 -0.13 -7.05
N ILE A 185 0.99 -1.32 -6.52
CA ILE A 185 1.99 -2.35 -6.24
C ILE A 185 2.72 -2.71 -7.55
N PRO A 186 4.06 -2.64 -7.60
CA PRO A 186 4.82 -3.03 -8.77
C PRO A 186 4.49 -4.45 -9.23
N HIS A 187 4.29 -4.65 -10.53
CA HIS A 187 3.98 -5.95 -11.14
C HIS A 187 5.14 -6.38 -12.05
N ARG A 188 5.31 -7.70 -12.18
CA ARG A 188 6.12 -8.28 -13.26
C ARG A 188 5.34 -8.27 -14.55
#